data_AF-A0AAW8KFN9-F1
#
_entry.id   AF-A0AAW8KFN9-F1
#
_cell.length_a   1.000
_cell.length_b   1.000
_cell.length_c   1.000
_cell.angle_alpha   90.00
_cell.angle_beta   90.00
_cell.angle_gamma   90.00
#
_symmetry.space_group_name_H-M   'P 1'
#
loop_
_entity.id
_entity.type
_entity.pdbx_description
1 polymer ?
#
loop_
_entity_poly.entity_id
_entity_poly.type
_entity_poly.pdbx_seq_one_letter_code
_entity_poly.pdbx_strand_id
1 'polypeptide(L)'
;LPVKLTTPDAVYEEDMFFMVVMNGASAGGFKKLSPESDIQDGKLNVILFRKMPIIDFVPLLFAVISGNHVQNKNVLTFETPELIIESPEEIST
;
A
#
# COMPACT_ATOMS: atom_id res chain seq x y z
N LEU A 1 -6.59 -0.56 11.64
CA LEU A 1 -7.99 -0.57 11.19
C LEU A 1 -8.18 -1.87 10.43
N PRO A 2 -9.09 -2.75 10.85
CA PRO A 2 -9.39 -3.94 10.08
C PRO A 2 -9.95 -3.51 8.72
N VAL A 3 -9.36 -4.02 7.64
CA VAL A 3 -9.79 -3.74 6.28
C VAL A 3 -9.90 -5.03 5.49
N LYS A 4 -10.88 -5.08 4.60
CA LYS A 4 -11.02 -6.13 3.59
C LYS A 4 -10.78 -5.52 2.22
N LEU A 5 -9.82 -6.06 1.50
CA LEU A 5 -9.46 -5.66 0.14
C LEU A 5 -9.92 -6.75 -0.81
N THR A 6 -10.81 -6.42 -1.74
CA THR A 6 -11.28 -7.35 -2.76
C THR A 6 -10.76 -6.92 -4.12
N THR A 7 -10.11 -7.86 -4.82
CA THR A 7 -9.67 -7.74 -6.21
C THR A 7 -10.34 -8.84 -7.05
N PRO A 8 -10.24 -8.82 -8.39
CA PRO A 8 -10.75 -9.91 -9.22
C PRO A 8 -10.13 -11.28 -8.90
N ASP A 9 -8.87 -11.29 -8.45
CA ASP A 9 -8.09 -12.51 -8.27
C ASP A 9 -7.95 -12.95 -6.80
N ALA A 10 -8.18 -12.05 -5.84
CA ALA A 10 -7.89 -12.29 -4.43
C ALA A 10 -8.75 -11.46 -3.47
N VAL A 11 -8.86 -11.96 -2.24
CA VAL A 11 -9.40 -11.23 -1.10
C VAL A 11 -8.35 -11.22 0.00
N TYR A 12 -8.07 -10.03 0.55
CA TYR A 12 -7.13 -9.82 1.65
C TYR A 12 -7.89 -9.29 2.87
N GLU A 13 -7.63 -9.88 4.02
CA GLU A 13 -8.10 -9.39 5.32
C GLU A 13 -6.87 -8.96 6.12
N GLU A 14 -6.78 -7.65 6.41
CA GLU A 14 -5.58 -7.06 6.98
C GLU A 14 -5.92 -6.07 8.09
N ASP A 15 -5.03 -5.94 9.07
CA ASP A 15 -5.03 -4.80 9.99
C ASP A 15 -4.16 -3.70 9.40
N MET A 16 -4.76 -2.63 8.90
CA MET A 16 -4.09 -1.52 8.23
C MET A 16 -3.68 -0.40 9.20
N PHE A 17 -2.49 0.17 9.01
CA PHE A 17 -2.07 1.45 9.57
C PHE A 17 -2.42 2.60 8.61
N PHE A 18 -1.97 2.51 7.36
CA PHE A 18 -2.43 3.32 6.23
C PHE A 18 -2.17 2.58 4.92
N MET A 19 -2.70 3.08 3.81
CA MET A 19 -2.50 2.54 2.48
C MET A 19 -2.34 3.67 1.48
N VAL A 20 -1.58 3.40 0.41
CA VAL A 20 -1.47 4.27 -0.74
C VAL A 20 -1.85 3.48 -1.98
N VAL A 21 -2.71 4.07 -2.82
CA VAL A 21 -3.08 3.52 -4.13
C VAL A 21 -2.48 4.43 -5.19
N MET A 22 -1.63 3.86 -6.03
CA MET A 22 -0.75 4.58 -6.94
C MET A 22 -1.02 4.15 -8.38
N ASN A 23 -0.88 5.11 -9.29
CA ASN A 23 -0.80 4.85 -10.74
C ASN A 23 0.62 5.17 -11.26
N GLY A 24 1.22 6.26 -10.77
CA GLY A 24 2.61 6.63 -11.06
C GLY A 24 3.56 6.27 -9.92
N ALA A 25 4.87 6.34 -10.19
CA ALA A 25 5.89 5.90 -9.23
C ALA A 25 6.11 6.82 -8.02
N SER A 26 5.55 8.04 -8.02
CA SER A 26 5.82 9.08 -7.03
C SER A 26 4.56 9.79 -6.54
N ALA A 27 4.53 10.14 -5.25
CA ALA A 27 3.53 11.03 -4.65
C ALA A 27 4.13 11.79 -3.46
N GLY A 28 3.60 12.98 -3.14
CA GLY A 28 3.96 13.73 -1.92
C GLY A 28 5.45 14.04 -1.73
N GLY A 29 6.23 14.12 -2.82
CA GLY A 29 7.69 14.33 -2.79
C GLY A 29 8.52 13.04 -2.69
N PHE A 30 7.90 11.88 -2.46
CA PHE A 30 8.56 10.58 -2.49
C PHE A 30 8.67 10.09 -3.93
N LYS A 31 9.89 10.09 -4.49
CA LYS A 31 10.13 9.70 -5.90
C LYS A 31 10.03 8.20 -6.16
N LYS A 32 10.17 7.36 -5.13
CA LYS A 32 10.22 5.90 -5.21
C LYS A 32 9.18 5.25 -4.31
N LEU A 33 8.01 5.88 -4.19
CA LEU A 33 6.93 5.36 -3.37
C LEU A 33 6.34 4.09 -3.99
N SER A 34 6.21 4.05 -5.32
CA SER A 34 5.76 2.87 -6.04
C SER A 34 6.71 2.56 -7.20
N PRO A 35 7.91 2.03 -6.93
CA PRO A 35 8.96 1.88 -7.93
C PRO A 35 8.59 0.95 -9.09
N GLU A 36 7.60 0.07 -8.90
CA GLU A 36 7.13 -0.91 -9.88
C GLU A 36 5.93 -0.40 -10.70
N SER A 37 5.46 0.83 -10.46
CA SER A 37 4.31 1.37 -11.20
C SER A 37 4.58 1.66 -12.67
N ASP A 38 3.70 1.14 -13.53
CA ASP A 38 3.58 1.50 -14.94
C ASP A 38 2.23 2.18 -15.19
N ILE A 39 2.25 3.41 -15.72
CA ILE A 39 1.02 4.18 -16.00
C ILE A 39 0.25 3.67 -17.22
N GLN A 40 0.80 2.72 -17.98
CA GLN A 40 0.23 2.20 -19.23
C GLN A 40 -0.31 0.77 -19.12
N ASP A 41 -0.18 0.11 -17.97
CA ASP A 41 -0.57 -1.30 -17.79
C ASP A 41 -2.06 -1.49 -17.48
N GLY A 42 -2.80 -0.40 -17.22
CA GLY A 42 -4.21 -0.42 -16.86
C GLY A 42 -4.50 -0.91 -15.44
N LYS A 43 -3.50 -0.92 -14.55
CA LYS A 43 -3.62 -1.38 -13.16
C LYS A 43 -3.29 -0.28 -12.16
N LEU A 44 -3.73 -0.51 -10.93
CA LEU A 44 -3.35 0.25 -9.76
C LEU A 44 -2.29 -0.54 -8.98
N ASN A 45 -1.30 0.18 -8.48
CA ASN A 45 -0.35 -0.35 -7.50
C ASN A 45 -0.85 -0.03 -6.10
N VAL A 46 -1.09 -1.06 -5.32
CA VAL A 46 -1.61 -0.96 -3.95
C VAL A 46 -0.48 -1.25 -2.98
N ILE A 47 -0.24 -0.32 -2.05
CA ILE A 47 0.79 -0.44 -1.01
C ILE A 47 0.11 -0.23 0.34
N LEU A 48 -0.16 -1.32 1.05
CA LEU A 48 -0.75 -1.31 2.38
C LEU A 48 0.35 -1.48 3.44
N PHE A 49 0.35 -0.58 4.42
CA PHE A 49 1.20 -0.66 5.59
C PHE A 49 0.37 -1.28 6.72
N ARG A 50 0.76 -2.47 7.16
CA ARG A 50 0.09 -3.20 8.25
C ARG A 50 0.19 -2.44 9.57
N LYS A 51 -0.72 -2.68 10.49
CA LYS A 51 -0.67 -2.14 11.85
C LYS A 51 0.59 -2.66 12.53
N MET A 52 1.43 -1.73 12.96
CA MET A 52 2.71 -2.03 13.60
C MET A 52 3.00 -1.00 14.71
N PRO A 53 3.86 -1.32 15.68
CA PRO A 53 4.39 -0.35 16.63
C PRO A 53 5.11 0.81 15.92
N ILE A 54 5.03 2.02 16.47
CA ILE A 54 5.67 3.23 15.90
C ILE A 54 7.20 3.05 15.75
N ILE A 55 7.83 2.28 16.65
CA ILE A 55 9.27 1.99 16.59
C ILE A 55 9.66 1.20 15.33
N ASP A 56 8.77 0.36 14.81
CA ASP A 56 8.98 -0.39 13.56
C ASP A 56 8.63 0.45 12.33
N PHE A 57 7.79 1.48 12.49
CA PHE A 57 7.36 2.35 11.41
C PHE A 57 8.45 3.33 10.94
N VAL A 58 9.22 3.90 11.87
CA VAL A 58 10.30 4.85 11.54
C VAL A 58 11.33 4.26 10.55
N PRO A 59 11.93 3.07 10.78
CA PRO A 59 12.84 2.48 9.79
C PRO A 59 12.16 2.15 8.47
N LEU A 60 10.86 1.81 8.49
CA LEU A 60 10.09 1.56 7.29
C LEU A 60 9.91 2.82 6.43
N LEU A 61 9.70 4.00 7.04
CA LEU A 61 9.67 5.27 6.31
C LEU A 61 10.99 5.55 5.56
N PHE A 62 12.14 5.25 6.17
CA PHE A 62 13.42 5.36 5.47
C PHE A 62 13.55 4.36 4.31
N ALA A 63 13.00 3.14 4.48
CA ALA A 63 12.90 2.18 3.39
C ALA A 63 12.00 2.68 2.25
N VAL A 64 10.94 3.45 2.55
CA VAL A 64 10.09 4.10 1.52
C VAL A 64 10.89 5.13 0.73
N ILE A 65 11.66 5.99 1.40
CA ILE A 65 12.50 7.00 0.72
C ILE A 65 13.50 6.35 -0.23
N SER A 66 14.10 5.23 0.18
CA SER A 66 15.06 4.49 -0.65
C SER A 66 14.41 3.60 -1.71
N GLY A 67 13.11 3.31 -1.60
CA GLY A 67 12.36 2.40 -2.46
C GLY A 67 12.43 0.91 -2.07
N ASN A 68 13.02 0.58 -0.92
CA ASN A 68 13.25 -0.80 -0.45
C ASN A 68 12.14 -1.33 0.48
N HIS A 69 11.05 -0.60 0.65
CA HIS A 69 9.96 -0.95 1.57
C HIS A 69 9.11 -2.15 1.09
N VAL A 70 9.04 -2.40 -0.21
CA VAL A 70 8.30 -3.51 -0.85
C VAL A 70 8.69 -4.90 -0.31
N GLN A 71 9.91 -5.07 0.20
CA GLN A 71 10.38 -6.35 0.74
C GLN A 71 10.05 -6.55 2.24
N ASN A 72 9.42 -5.57 2.89
CA ASN A 72 9.16 -5.63 4.32
C ASN A 72 7.89 -6.44 4.62
N LYS A 73 7.96 -7.36 5.58
CA LYS A 73 6.81 -8.16 6.04
C LYS A 73 5.62 -7.33 6.56
N ASN A 74 5.84 -6.09 6.96
CA ASN A 74 4.80 -5.17 7.42
C ASN A 74 4.16 -4.39 6.26
N VAL A 75 4.55 -4.69 5.02
CA VAL A 75 3.99 -4.09 3.81
C VAL A 75 3.37 -5.20 2.97
N LEU A 76 2.17 -4.94 2.45
CA LEU A 76 1.52 -5.73 1.42
C LEU A 76 1.52 -4.90 0.14
N THR A 77 2.07 -5.46 -0.94
CA THR A 77 2.07 -4.83 -2.25
C THR A 77 1.49 -5.76 -3.30
N PHE A 78 0.60 -5.25 -4.13
CA PHE A 78 0.06 -5.95 -5.29
C PHE A 78 -0.46 -4.98 -6.34
N GLU A 79 -0.59 -5.48 -7.56
CA GLU A 79 -1.23 -4.78 -8.66
C GLU A 79 -2.63 -5.32 -8.90
N THR A 80 -3.58 -4.46 -9.24
CA THR A 80 -4.94 -4.89 -9.60
C THR A 80 -5.61 -3.89 -10.55
N PRO A 81 -6.42 -4.33 -11.52
CA PRO A 81 -7.25 -3.43 -12.33
C PRO A 81 -8.44 -2.85 -11.54
N GLU A 82 -8.87 -3.52 -10.47
CA GLU A 82 -10.01 -3.11 -9.63
C GLU A 82 -9.72 -3.39 -8.15
N LEU A 83 -10.08 -2.44 -7.28
CA LEU A 83 -9.92 -2.57 -5.84
C LEU A 83 -11.17 -2.07 -5.12
N ILE A 84 -11.78 -2.94 -4.33
CA ILE A 84 -12.84 -2.57 -3.38
C ILE A 84 -12.24 -2.62 -1.97
N ILE A 85 -12.43 -1.54 -1.22
CA ILE A 85 -11.93 -1.37 0.16
C ILE A 85 -13.12 -1.28 1.09
N GLU A 86 -13.21 -2.22 2.02
CA GLU A 86 -14.28 -2.28 3.02
C GLU A 86 -13.68 -2.25 4.42
N SER A 87 -14.33 -1.54 5.35
CA SER A 87 -13.95 -1.49 6.75
C SER A 87 -15.21 -1.32 7.61
N PRO A 88 -15.29 -1.97 8.79
CA PRO A 88 -16.36 -1.71 9.74
C PRO A 88 -16.21 -0.33 10.42
N GLU A 89 -15.01 0.25 10.37
CA GLU A 89 -14.68 1.58 10.88
C GLU A 89 -14.61 2.60 9.73
N GLU A 90 -14.94 3.86 10.01
CA GLU A 90 -14.83 4.95 9.05
C GLU A 90 -13.36 5.16 8.65
N ILE A 91 -13.09 5.14 7.35
CA ILE A 91 -11.75 5.39 6.79
C ILE A 91 -11.65 6.87 6.41
N SER A 92 -10.72 7.59 7.04
CA SER A 92 -10.34 8.93 6.57
C SER A 92 -9.51 8.84 5.30
N THR A 93 -9.83 9.66 4.30
CA THR A 93 -9.11 9.75 3.01
C THR A 93 -8.27 11.01 2.92
#